data_AF-A0AAW8PWW7-F1
#
_entry.id   AF-A0AAW8PWW7-F1
#
_cell.length_a   1.000
_cell.length_b   1.000
_cell.length_c   1.000
_cell.angle_alpha   90.00
_cell.angle_beta   90.00
_cell.angle_gamma   90.00
#
_symmetry.space_group_name_H-M   'P 1'
#
loop_
_entity.id
_entity.type
_entity.pdbx_description
1 polymer ?
#
loop_
_entity_poly.entity_id
_entity_poly.type
_entity_poly.pdbx_seq_one_letter_code
_entity_poly.pdbx_strand_id
1 'polypeptide(L)'
;MHSFFMSEEQKVPELLILISLACIVYLFTKKGKKPKRRLNEWEQGAAVRRPNSIHSFEPKAVEQNPKIVEVPLPNTGNKTNSIPHKKSTYLATKTERRFYKVLQELLPEEYVIHSQVSLMALVQPTNFKDNSRTWAKRMDYVITDRDTKVLAVIELDDASHRQKKRQERDIYVNNALNGHHPLLRFEARSSYDKTHIATLLERDTIIKCRELESV
;
A
#
# COMPACT_ATOMS: atom_id res chain seq x y z
N MET A 1 76.96 -12.07 8.25
CA MET A 1 76.58 -12.10 6.82
C MET A 1 75.99 -13.47 6.50
N HIS A 2 74.67 -13.60 6.48
CA HIS A 2 73.99 -14.44 5.50
C HIS A 2 72.56 -13.93 5.35
N SER A 3 72.28 -13.50 4.13
CA SER A 3 71.08 -12.79 3.69
C SER A 3 69.85 -13.68 3.80
N PHE A 4 68.79 -13.19 4.45
CA PHE A 4 67.47 -13.82 4.47
C PHE A 4 66.77 -13.51 3.14
N PHE A 5 67.15 -14.26 2.10
CA PHE A 5 66.49 -14.23 0.79
C PHE A 5 65.13 -14.92 0.88
N MET A 6 64.07 -14.16 1.20
CA MET A 6 62.70 -14.59 0.95
C MET A 6 62.43 -14.51 -0.56
N SER A 7 62.06 -15.65 -1.15
CA SER A 7 61.74 -15.81 -2.56
C SER A 7 60.62 -14.85 -2.99
N GLU A 8 60.78 -14.27 -4.18
CA GLU A 8 59.85 -13.30 -4.78
C GLU A 8 58.42 -13.83 -4.92
N GLU A 9 58.26 -15.16 -5.07
CA GLU A 9 56.96 -15.81 -5.24
C GLU A 9 56.10 -15.81 -3.96
N GLN A 10 56.69 -15.75 -2.77
CA GLN A 10 55.94 -15.79 -1.51
C GLN A 10 55.44 -14.40 -1.08
N LYS A 11 55.99 -13.32 -1.66
CA LYS A 11 55.60 -11.93 -1.38
C LYS A 11 54.31 -11.53 -2.08
N VAL A 12 54.00 -12.12 -3.23
CA VAL A 12 52.80 -11.82 -4.02
C VAL A 12 51.50 -12.16 -3.28
N PRO A 13 51.31 -13.37 -2.71
CA PRO A 13 50.11 -13.68 -1.96
C PRO A 13 49.99 -12.86 -0.66
N GLU A 14 51.10 -12.59 0.03
CA GLU A 14 51.10 -11.72 1.23
C GLU A 14 50.69 -10.29 0.90
N LEU A 15 51.17 -9.74 -0.22
CA LEU A 15 50.78 -8.40 -0.68
C LEU A 15 49.30 -8.34 -1.08
N LEU A 16 48.77 -9.37 -1.74
CA LEU A 16 47.35 -9.46 -2.10
C LEU A 16 46.45 -9.59 -0.86
N ILE A 17 46.89 -10.33 0.16
CA ILE A 17 46.19 -10.41 1.45
C ILE A 17 46.20 -9.05 2.16
N LEU A 18 47.33 -8.34 2.17
CA LEU A 18 47.41 -7.01 2.78
C LEU A 18 46.56 -5.96 2.04
N ILE A 19 46.55 -5.98 0.70
CA ILE A 19 45.72 -5.08 -0.11
C ILE A 19 44.24 -5.39 0.10
N SER A 20 43.84 -6.68 0.12
CA SER A 20 42.43 -7.05 0.35
C SER A 20 41.93 -6.67 1.75
N LEU A 21 42.75 -6.87 2.79
CA LEU A 21 42.43 -6.42 4.15
C LEU A 21 42.33 -4.88 4.23
N ALA A 22 43.26 -4.16 3.59
CA ALA A 22 43.20 -2.70 3.51
C ALA A 22 41.95 -2.20 2.75
N CYS A 23 41.56 -2.86 1.66
CA CYS A 23 40.33 -2.57 0.92
C CYS A 23 39.08 -2.80 1.76
N ILE A 24 39.01 -3.91 2.51
CA ILE A 24 37.88 -4.21 3.40
C ILE A 24 37.79 -3.15 4.51
N VAL A 25 38.90 -2.84 5.18
CA VAL A 25 38.94 -1.78 6.20
C VAL A 25 38.56 -0.43 5.61
N TYR A 26 39.02 -0.09 4.41
CA TYR A 26 38.63 1.15 3.72
C TYR A 26 37.12 1.20 3.43
N LEU A 27 36.53 0.10 2.99
CA LEU A 27 35.08 0.01 2.73
C LEU A 27 34.25 0.13 4.03
N PHE A 28 34.74 -0.43 5.14
CA PHE A 28 34.06 -0.34 6.44
C PHE A 28 34.32 0.97 7.20
N THR A 29 35.42 1.68 6.93
CA THR A 29 35.72 2.99 7.55
C THR A 29 35.17 4.17 6.75
N LYS A 30 34.89 4.00 5.46
CA LYS A 30 34.24 5.02 4.63
C LYS A 30 32.74 5.06 4.92
N LYS A 31 32.38 5.62 6.09
CA LYS A 31 31.03 6.14 6.35
C LYS A 31 30.72 7.18 5.28
N GLY A 32 30.00 6.78 4.23
CA GLY A 32 29.40 7.70 3.29
C GLY A 32 28.59 8.73 4.06
N LYS A 33 28.95 10.01 3.96
CA LYS A 33 28.11 11.10 4.45
C LYS A 33 26.81 11.04 3.66
N LYS A 34 25.77 10.44 4.25
CA LYS A 34 24.42 10.49 3.68
C LYS A 34 24.05 11.97 3.52
N PRO A 35 23.55 12.42 2.36
CA PRO A 35 23.12 13.79 2.20
C PRO A 35 22.07 14.09 3.27
N LYS A 36 22.26 15.18 4.01
CA LYS A 36 21.31 15.64 5.01
C LYS A 36 20.07 16.13 4.25
N ARG A 37 19.05 15.27 4.12
CA ARG A 37 17.77 15.63 3.52
C ARG A 37 17.21 16.83 4.28
N ARG A 38 17.00 17.95 3.59
CA ARG A 38 16.32 19.13 4.15
C ARG A 38 14.85 18.74 4.32
N LEU A 39 14.40 18.56 5.56
CA LEU A 39 12.98 18.34 5.84
C LEU A 39 12.20 19.60 5.43
N ASN A 40 11.09 19.42 4.73
CA ASN A 40 10.14 20.52 4.47
C ASN A 40 9.35 20.88 5.75
N GLU A 41 8.68 22.03 5.76
CA GLU A 41 7.90 22.52 6.91
C GLU A 41 6.87 21.51 7.41
N TRP A 42 6.32 20.68 6.52
CA TRP A 42 5.35 19.64 6.86
C TRP A 42 5.98 18.50 7.68
N GLU A 43 7.16 18.02 7.30
CA GLU A 43 7.88 16.96 8.03
C GLU A 43 8.40 17.46 9.39
N GLN A 44 8.77 18.74 9.51
CA GLN A 44 9.21 19.34 10.78
C GLN A 44 8.06 19.43 11.79
N GLY A 45 6.84 19.73 11.32
CA GLY A 45 5.63 19.71 12.16
C GLY A 45 5.21 18.31 12.61
N ALA A 46 5.52 17.28 11.82
CA ALA A 46 5.18 15.89 12.14
C ALA A 46 6.15 15.24 13.15
N ALA A 47 7.43 15.62 13.13
CA ALA A 47 8.44 15.09 14.06
C ALA A 47 8.18 15.48 15.53
N VAL A 48 7.51 16.61 15.77
CA VAL A 48 7.15 17.10 17.10
C VAL A 48 5.90 16.40 17.68
N ARG A 49 5.17 15.62 16.87
CA ARG A 49 3.82 15.10 17.22
C ARG A 49 3.71 13.57 17.32
N ARG A 50 4.78 12.83 17.62
CA ARG A 50 4.67 11.38 17.83
C ARG A 50 4.57 11.02 19.32
N PRO A 51 3.37 10.80 19.87
CA PRO A 51 3.21 9.84 20.96
C PRO A 51 3.17 8.43 20.36
N ASN A 52 3.88 7.49 20.99
CA ASN A 52 3.66 6.06 20.80
C ASN A 52 2.26 5.71 21.31
N SER A 53 1.26 5.61 20.43
CA SER A 53 -0.03 5.05 20.80
C SER A 53 -0.85 4.77 19.55
N ILE A 54 -1.23 3.50 19.42
CA ILE A 54 -2.51 2.93 18.96
C ILE A 54 -3.38 3.89 18.12
N HIS A 55 -3.91 3.38 17.01
CA HIS A 55 -4.99 3.95 16.20
C HIS A 55 -6.32 4.16 16.98
N SER A 56 -6.28 4.72 18.19
CA SER A 56 -7.41 5.43 18.78
C SER A 56 -7.48 6.77 18.07
N PHE A 57 -8.35 6.85 17.06
CA PHE A 57 -8.89 8.12 16.63
C PHE A 57 -9.73 8.67 17.81
N GLU A 58 -9.06 9.20 18.84
CA GLU A 58 -9.73 10.05 19.82
C GLU A 58 -10.10 11.33 19.07
N PRO A 59 -11.40 11.65 18.92
CA PRO A 59 -11.77 12.95 18.44
C PRO A 59 -11.38 13.92 19.56
N LYS A 60 -10.17 14.49 19.48
CA LYS A 60 -9.95 15.80 20.11
C LYS A 60 -10.92 16.72 19.39
N ALA A 61 -12.06 16.95 20.03
CA ALA A 61 -13.01 17.98 19.67
C ALA A 61 -12.27 19.32 19.81
N VAL A 62 -11.47 19.64 18.81
CA VAL A 62 -11.05 21.01 18.57
C VAL A 62 -12.32 21.66 18.05
N GLU A 63 -13.00 22.36 18.95
CA GLU A 63 -14.20 23.16 18.72
C GLU A 63 -13.94 24.38 17.79
N GLN A 64 -12.93 24.28 16.91
CA GLN A 64 -12.72 25.22 15.84
C GLN A 64 -13.55 24.73 14.68
N ASN A 65 -14.76 25.29 14.56
CA ASN A 65 -15.55 25.23 13.35
C ASN A 65 -14.63 25.66 12.19
N PRO A 66 -14.21 24.75 11.29
CA PRO A 66 -13.23 25.08 10.27
C PRO A 66 -13.81 26.22 9.44
N LYS A 67 -13.11 27.35 9.33
CA LYS A 67 -13.48 28.42 8.41
C LYS A 67 -13.45 27.82 7.01
N ILE A 68 -14.63 27.51 6.47
CA ILE A 68 -14.80 27.10 5.08
C ILE A 68 -14.38 28.31 4.25
N VAL A 69 -13.23 28.20 3.58
CA VAL A 69 -12.84 29.19 2.58
C VAL A 69 -13.72 28.92 1.36
N GLU A 70 -14.76 29.72 1.18
CA GLU A 70 -15.54 29.71 -0.05
C GLU A 70 -14.64 30.17 -1.19
N VAL A 71 -14.22 29.23 -2.04
CA VAL A 71 -13.54 29.56 -3.29
C VAL A 71 -14.62 30.05 -4.26
N PRO A 72 -14.55 31.29 -4.78
CA PRO A 72 -15.54 31.79 -5.73
C PRO A 72 -15.60 30.87 -6.95
N LEU A 73 -16.77 30.24 -7.17
CA LEU A 73 -17.04 29.49 -8.40
C LEU A 73 -17.14 30.49 -9.56
N PRO A 74 -16.53 30.19 -10.72
CA PRO A 74 -16.66 31.04 -11.90
C PRO A 74 -18.14 31.17 -12.29
N ASN A 75 -18.58 32.42 -12.53
CA ASN A 75 -19.97 32.77 -12.80
C ASN A 75 -20.38 32.33 -14.21
N THR A 76 -20.67 31.04 -14.40
CA THR A 76 -21.17 30.51 -15.68
C THR A 76 -22.67 30.78 -15.78
N GLY A 77 -23.04 31.79 -16.56
CA GLY A 77 -24.44 32.19 -16.77
C GLY A 77 -25.35 31.02 -17.20
N ASN A 78 -26.54 31.00 -16.58
CA ASN A 78 -27.78 30.32 -16.97
C ASN A 78 -27.69 29.06 -17.84
N LYS A 79 -27.59 27.90 -17.17
CA LYS A 79 -28.51 26.75 -17.22
C LYS A 79 -27.99 25.72 -16.20
N THR A 80 -28.46 25.77 -14.97
CA THR A 80 -28.19 24.70 -14.02
C THR A 80 -29.05 23.50 -14.41
N ASN A 81 -28.59 22.71 -15.39
CA ASN A 81 -29.00 21.31 -15.56
C ASN A 81 -28.44 20.51 -14.36
N SER A 82 -28.80 20.91 -13.15
CA SER A 82 -28.32 20.28 -11.93
C SER A 82 -29.03 18.94 -11.78
N ILE A 83 -28.27 17.87 -11.96
CA ILE A 83 -28.75 16.53 -11.67
C ILE A 83 -28.83 16.41 -10.14
N PRO A 84 -29.98 16.01 -9.55
CA PRO A 84 -30.08 15.85 -8.11
C PRO A 84 -29.20 14.70 -7.63
N HIS A 85 -28.37 14.95 -6.62
CA HIS A 85 -27.50 13.95 -6.01
C HIS A 85 -27.88 13.69 -4.55
N LYS A 86 -27.67 12.46 -4.08
CA LYS A 86 -27.78 12.11 -2.66
C LYS A 86 -26.38 11.89 -2.09
N LYS A 87 -26.12 12.40 -0.89
CA LYS A 87 -24.87 12.13 -0.18
C LYS A 87 -24.80 10.66 0.24
N SER A 88 -23.63 10.04 0.11
CA SER A 88 -23.32 8.80 0.80
C SER A 88 -22.51 9.13 2.05
N THR A 89 -22.98 8.69 3.22
CA THR A 89 -22.27 8.92 4.50
C THR A 89 -21.01 8.06 4.61
N TYR A 90 -21.03 6.87 4.03
CA TYR A 90 -19.91 5.93 4.07
C TYR A 90 -19.48 5.59 2.64
N LEU A 91 -18.18 5.44 2.43
CA LEU A 91 -17.62 5.00 1.14
C LEU A 91 -17.90 3.51 0.87
N ALA A 92 -17.95 2.72 1.94
CA ALA A 92 -18.04 1.26 1.90
C ALA A 92 -19.27 0.74 2.66
N THR A 93 -19.73 -0.45 2.30
CA THR A 93 -20.84 -1.15 2.97
C THR A 93 -20.50 -1.48 4.43
N LYS A 94 -21.49 -1.91 5.22
CA LYS A 94 -21.25 -2.29 6.63
C LYS A 94 -20.26 -3.47 6.75
N THR A 95 -20.37 -4.43 5.83
CA THR A 95 -19.53 -5.63 5.80
C THR A 95 -18.10 -5.32 5.35
N GLU A 96 -17.96 -4.51 4.30
CA GLU A 96 -16.66 -3.95 3.89
C GLU A 96 -16.00 -3.19 5.03
N ARG A 97 -16.69 -2.23 5.66
CA ARG A 97 -16.11 -1.47 6.79
C ARG A 97 -15.64 -2.33 7.95
N ARG A 98 -16.23 -3.52 8.17
CA ARG A 98 -15.74 -4.48 9.17
C ARG A 98 -14.45 -5.15 8.71
N PHE A 99 -14.40 -5.56 7.44
CA PHE A 99 -13.20 -6.13 6.84
C PHE A 99 -12.04 -5.13 6.85
N TYR A 100 -12.31 -3.86 6.52
CA TYR A 100 -11.33 -2.78 6.59
C TYR A 100 -10.66 -2.68 7.96
N LYS A 101 -11.43 -2.77 9.06
CA LYS A 101 -10.88 -2.77 10.42
C LYS A 101 -9.96 -3.96 10.66
N VAL A 102 -10.33 -5.13 10.17
CA VAL A 102 -9.49 -6.34 10.26
C VAL A 102 -8.18 -6.14 9.49
N LEU A 103 -8.22 -5.56 8.29
CA LEU A 103 -7.01 -5.22 7.54
C LEU A 103 -6.13 -4.23 8.31
N GLN A 104 -6.71 -3.21 8.96
CA GLN A 104 -5.94 -2.24 9.76
C GLN A 104 -5.22 -2.89 10.96
N GLU A 105 -5.83 -3.90 11.55
CA GLU A 105 -5.24 -4.66 12.66
C GLU A 105 -4.15 -5.62 12.18
N LEU A 106 -4.35 -6.25 11.01
CA LEU A 106 -3.41 -7.22 10.45
C LEU A 106 -2.18 -6.57 9.80
N LEU A 107 -2.35 -5.43 9.14
CA LEU A 107 -1.29 -4.84 8.33
C LEU A 107 -0.40 -3.91 9.15
N PRO A 108 0.93 -4.06 9.08
CA PRO A 108 1.86 -3.09 9.63
C PRO A 108 1.90 -1.80 8.79
N GLU A 109 2.48 -0.72 9.36
CA GLU A 109 2.33 0.66 8.87
C GLU A 109 3.02 0.95 7.51
N GLU A 110 3.84 0.03 7.02
CA GLU A 110 4.43 0.10 5.69
C GLU A 110 3.42 -0.17 4.57
N TYR A 111 2.29 -0.79 4.89
CA TYR A 111 1.22 -1.05 3.93
C TYR A 111 0.13 0.02 4.03
N VAL A 112 -0.38 0.43 2.88
CA VAL A 112 -1.46 1.41 2.76
C VAL A 112 -2.69 0.73 2.17
N ILE A 113 -3.84 0.90 2.83
CA ILE A 113 -5.13 0.34 2.41
C ILE A 113 -5.91 1.41 1.66
N HIS A 114 -6.23 1.16 0.38
CA HIS A 114 -7.07 2.02 -0.44
C HIS A 114 -8.44 1.36 -0.60
N SER A 115 -9.54 2.10 -0.37
CA SER A 115 -10.91 1.57 -0.49
C SER A 115 -11.59 2.01 -1.79
N GLN A 116 -12.44 1.16 -2.37
CA GLN A 116 -13.27 1.48 -3.55
C GLN A 116 -12.45 1.99 -4.76
N VAL A 117 -11.32 1.32 -5.04
CA VAL A 117 -10.38 1.70 -6.08
C VAL A 117 -10.94 1.33 -7.46
N SER A 118 -10.85 2.23 -8.44
CA SER A 118 -11.26 1.90 -9.82
C SER A 118 -10.35 0.82 -10.40
N LEU A 119 -10.93 -0.17 -11.07
CA LEU A 119 -10.14 -1.16 -11.83
C LEU A 119 -9.25 -0.47 -12.89
N MET A 120 -9.69 0.65 -13.45
CA MET A 120 -8.94 1.44 -14.43
C MET A 120 -7.63 2.03 -13.87
N ALA A 121 -7.55 2.23 -12.55
CA ALA A 121 -6.33 2.68 -11.90
C ALA A 121 -5.28 1.56 -11.76
N LEU A 122 -5.70 0.30 -11.92
CA LEU A 122 -4.84 -0.88 -11.76
C LEU A 122 -4.42 -1.45 -13.12
N VAL A 123 -5.36 -1.50 -14.06
CA VAL A 123 -5.18 -2.05 -15.41
C VAL A 123 -6.02 -1.25 -16.42
N GLN A 124 -5.47 -1.04 -17.61
CA GLN A 124 -6.13 -0.31 -18.68
C GLN A 124 -6.31 -1.25 -19.89
N PRO A 125 -7.52 -1.33 -20.48
CA PRO A 125 -7.69 -2.03 -21.74
C PRO A 125 -6.82 -1.43 -22.83
N THR A 126 -6.27 -2.27 -23.69
CA THR A 126 -5.55 -1.83 -24.89
C THR A 126 -6.48 -1.22 -25.93
N ASN A 127 -7.77 -1.62 -25.93
CA ASN A 127 -8.78 -1.06 -26.81
C ASN A 127 -9.65 -0.04 -26.08
N PHE A 128 -9.66 1.20 -26.59
CA PHE A 128 -10.42 2.31 -26.03
C PHE A 128 -11.91 2.01 -25.83
N LYS A 129 -12.52 1.18 -26.70
CA LYS A 129 -13.96 0.84 -26.61
C LYS A 129 -14.32 0.10 -25.33
N ASP A 130 -13.35 -0.57 -24.70
CA ASP A 130 -13.57 -1.33 -23.47
C ASP A 130 -13.40 -0.47 -22.21
N ASN A 131 -12.96 0.80 -22.35
CA ASN A 131 -12.65 1.66 -21.21
C ASN A 131 -13.84 1.85 -20.27
N SER A 132 -15.03 2.10 -20.81
CA SER A 132 -16.25 2.28 -20.01
C SER A 132 -16.59 1.04 -19.18
N ARG A 133 -16.29 -0.17 -19.70
CA ARG A 133 -16.52 -1.42 -18.99
C ARG A 133 -15.57 -1.60 -17.82
N THR A 134 -14.32 -1.15 -17.93
CA THR A 134 -13.33 -1.18 -16.84
C THR A 134 -13.60 -0.09 -15.82
N TRP A 135 -13.90 1.12 -16.28
CA TRP A 135 -14.18 2.29 -15.44
C TRP A 135 -15.34 2.06 -14.47
N ALA A 136 -16.38 1.36 -14.94
CA ALA A 136 -17.55 1.02 -14.14
C ALA A 136 -17.27 0.02 -13.01
N LYS A 137 -16.08 -0.58 -12.95
CA LYS A 137 -15.71 -1.57 -11.93
C LYS A 137 -14.82 -0.96 -10.86
N ARG A 138 -15.11 -1.35 -9.62
CA ARG A 138 -14.42 -0.91 -8.40
C ARG A 138 -14.04 -2.15 -7.61
N MET A 139 -12.80 -2.17 -7.14
CA MET A 139 -12.27 -3.16 -6.21
C MET A 139 -12.51 -2.66 -4.79
N ASP A 140 -12.84 -3.55 -3.87
CA ASP A 140 -13.17 -3.15 -2.50
C ASP A 140 -11.94 -2.60 -1.78
N TYR A 141 -10.81 -3.30 -1.90
CA TYR A 141 -9.53 -2.83 -1.38
C TYR A 141 -8.37 -3.06 -2.34
N VAL A 142 -7.38 -2.18 -2.25
CA VAL A 142 -6.05 -2.37 -2.81
C VAL A 142 -5.03 -2.09 -1.72
N ILE A 143 -4.07 -3.00 -1.56
CA ILE A 143 -2.95 -2.83 -0.64
C ILE A 143 -1.73 -2.38 -1.44
N THR A 144 -1.10 -1.30 -1.02
CA THR A 144 0.16 -0.82 -1.60
C THR A 144 1.26 -0.74 -0.55
N ASP A 145 2.50 -0.62 -0.99
CA ASP A 145 3.55 -0.03 -0.15
C ASP A 145 3.37 1.50 -0.02
N ARG A 146 4.30 2.17 0.67
CA ARG A 146 4.30 3.63 0.85
C ARG A 146 4.60 4.42 -0.42
N ASP A 147 5.20 3.79 -1.42
CA ASP A 147 5.49 4.37 -2.73
C ASP A 147 4.39 4.06 -3.75
N THR A 148 3.24 3.55 -3.28
CA THR A 148 2.03 3.25 -4.05
C THR A 148 2.14 2.04 -4.99
N LYS A 149 3.18 1.20 -4.84
CA LYS A 149 3.27 -0.06 -5.58
C LYS A 149 2.15 -1.00 -5.12
N VAL A 150 1.35 -1.49 -6.06
CA VAL A 150 0.28 -2.47 -5.79
C VAL A 150 0.87 -3.80 -5.36
N LEU A 151 0.42 -4.30 -4.21
CA LEU A 151 0.84 -5.57 -3.62
C LEU A 151 -0.27 -6.62 -3.63
N ALA A 152 -1.52 -6.17 -3.47
CA ALA A 152 -2.70 -7.02 -3.49
C ALA A 152 -3.94 -6.22 -3.89
N VAL A 153 -4.86 -6.87 -4.58
CA VAL A 153 -6.22 -6.42 -4.85
C VAL A 153 -7.16 -7.36 -4.12
N ILE A 154 -8.16 -6.82 -3.42
CA ILE A 154 -9.08 -7.60 -2.61
C ILE A 154 -10.53 -7.28 -3.00
N GLU A 155 -11.33 -8.33 -3.21
CA GLU A 155 -12.79 -8.25 -3.34
C GLU A 155 -13.50 -9.05 -2.24
N LEU A 156 -14.66 -8.54 -1.80
CA LEU A 156 -15.56 -9.23 -0.90
C LEU A 156 -16.76 -9.80 -1.67
N ASP A 157 -16.90 -11.11 -1.56
CA ASP A 157 -17.83 -11.93 -2.31
C ASP A 157 -19.05 -12.26 -1.45
N ASP A 158 -20.20 -11.63 -1.73
CA ASP A 158 -21.46 -11.93 -1.03
C ASP A 158 -22.12 -13.18 -1.62
N ALA A 159 -22.79 -13.98 -0.78
CA ALA A 159 -23.36 -15.30 -1.10
C ALA A 159 -24.38 -15.29 -2.27
N SER A 160 -24.76 -14.13 -2.79
CA SER A 160 -25.67 -13.95 -3.92
C SER A 160 -25.06 -14.22 -5.32
N HIS A 161 -23.93 -14.94 -5.42
CA HIS A 161 -23.19 -15.28 -6.66
C HIS A 161 -23.97 -16.02 -7.78
N ARG A 162 -25.26 -16.29 -7.62
CA ARG A 162 -26.06 -17.02 -8.62
C ARG A 162 -26.58 -16.15 -9.76
N GLN A 163 -26.40 -14.83 -9.72
CA GLN A 163 -26.84 -13.96 -10.80
C GLN A 163 -25.83 -13.94 -11.95
N LYS A 164 -26.29 -14.21 -13.19
CA LYS A 164 -25.46 -14.19 -14.41
C LYS A 164 -24.58 -12.94 -14.53
N LYS A 165 -25.12 -11.76 -14.21
CA LYS A 165 -24.38 -10.49 -14.24
C LYS A 165 -23.18 -10.45 -13.28
N ARG A 166 -23.28 -11.13 -12.13
CA ARG A 166 -22.17 -11.23 -11.17
C ARG A 166 -21.08 -12.15 -11.71
N GLN A 167 -21.46 -13.30 -12.27
CA GLN A 167 -20.50 -14.19 -12.92
C GLN A 167 -19.76 -13.50 -14.07
N GLU A 168 -20.47 -12.76 -14.94
CA GLU A 168 -19.85 -11.98 -16.02
C GLU A 168 -18.90 -10.90 -15.49
N ARG A 169 -19.25 -10.25 -14.38
CA ARG A 169 -18.38 -9.27 -13.71
C ARG A 169 -17.12 -9.96 -13.18
N ASP A 170 -17.26 -11.08 -12.49
CA ASP A 170 -16.15 -11.77 -11.82
C ASP A 170 -15.19 -12.35 -12.86
N ILE A 171 -15.71 -12.97 -13.93
CA ILE A 171 -14.92 -13.41 -15.09
C ILE A 171 -14.12 -12.23 -15.67
N TYR A 172 -14.77 -11.08 -15.86
CA TYR A 172 -14.08 -9.90 -16.38
C TYR A 172 -12.95 -9.43 -15.45
N VAL A 173 -13.21 -9.31 -14.14
CA VAL A 173 -12.21 -8.85 -13.17
C VAL A 173 -11.04 -9.81 -13.09
N ASN A 174 -11.32 -11.12 -13.03
CA ASN A 174 -10.29 -12.15 -12.99
C ASN A 174 -9.40 -12.07 -14.23
N ASN A 175 -10.00 -11.99 -15.43
CA ASN A 175 -9.23 -11.88 -16.68
C ASN A 175 -8.44 -10.57 -16.76
N ALA A 176 -9.00 -9.46 -16.28
CA ALA A 176 -8.34 -8.17 -16.32
C ALA A 176 -7.13 -8.06 -15.37
N LEU A 177 -7.16 -8.77 -14.24
CA LEU A 177 -6.06 -8.74 -13.25
C LEU A 177 -5.08 -9.90 -13.38
N ASN A 178 -5.45 -10.97 -14.12
CA ASN A 178 -4.61 -12.14 -14.30
C ASN A 178 -3.23 -11.76 -14.87
N GLY A 179 -2.17 -12.17 -14.18
CA GLY A 179 -0.78 -11.84 -14.54
C GLY A 179 -0.37 -10.39 -14.33
N HIS A 180 -1.27 -9.52 -13.85
CA HIS A 180 -1.00 -8.11 -13.58
C HIS A 180 -0.87 -7.81 -12.09
N HIS A 181 -1.86 -8.23 -11.28
CA HIS A 181 -1.86 -8.00 -9.83
C HIS A 181 -2.45 -9.20 -9.08
N PRO A 182 -1.93 -9.56 -7.89
CA PRO A 182 -2.53 -10.59 -7.05
C PRO A 182 -3.96 -10.21 -6.66
N LEU A 183 -4.93 -11.06 -6.97
CA LEU A 183 -6.34 -10.87 -6.61
C LEU A 183 -6.74 -11.89 -5.53
N LEU A 184 -7.14 -11.39 -4.36
CA LEU A 184 -7.65 -12.17 -3.25
C LEU A 184 -9.16 -11.93 -3.12
N ARG A 185 -9.90 -13.00 -2.86
CA ARG A 185 -11.35 -12.96 -2.67
C ARG A 185 -11.68 -13.53 -1.30
N PHE A 186 -12.50 -12.83 -0.56
CA PHE A 186 -12.99 -13.27 0.74
C PHE A 186 -14.51 -13.23 0.76
N GLU A 187 -15.14 -14.19 1.41
CA GLU A 187 -16.59 -14.15 1.56
C GLU A 187 -17.00 -12.98 2.48
N ALA A 188 -17.98 -12.21 2.03
CA ALA A 188 -18.55 -11.11 2.80
C ALA A 188 -19.31 -11.66 4.01
N ARG A 189 -18.76 -11.46 5.22
CA ARG A 189 -19.30 -12.03 6.46
C ARG A 189 -19.51 -10.97 7.54
N SER A 190 -20.38 -11.28 8.50
CA SER A 190 -20.64 -10.39 9.63
C SER A 190 -19.46 -10.33 10.60
N SER A 191 -18.62 -11.37 10.62
CA SER A 191 -17.35 -11.48 11.34
C SER A 191 -16.30 -12.14 10.44
N TYR A 192 -15.02 -11.94 10.78
CA TYR A 192 -13.90 -12.44 10.01
C TYR A 192 -12.86 -13.11 10.92
N ASP A 193 -12.33 -14.24 10.47
CA ASP A 193 -11.18 -14.88 11.11
C ASP A 193 -9.89 -14.20 10.63
N LYS A 194 -9.21 -13.51 11.54
CA LYS A 194 -7.98 -12.76 11.26
C LYS A 194 -6.84 -13.69 10.86
N THR A 195 -6.74 -14.85 11.49
CA THR A 195 -5.69 -15.84 11.21
C THR A 195 -5.85 -16.38 9.81
N HIS A 196 -7.07 -16.70 9.41
CA HIS A 196 -7.38 -17.12 8.04
C HIS A 196 -7.01 -16.05 7.01
N ILE A 197 -7.40 -14.79 7.25
CA ILE A 197 -7.09 -13.67 6.34
C ILE A 197 -5.58 -13.44 6.25
N ALA A 198 -4.88 -13.41 7.39
CA ALA A 198 -3.43 -13.26 7.44
C ALA A 198 -2.71 -14.37 6.66
N THR A 199 -3.14 -15.61 6.87
CA THR A 199 -2.59 -16.78 6.15
C THR A 199 -2.73 -16.62 4.64
N LEU A 200 -3.90 -16.20 4.15
CA LEU A 200 -4.12 -16.00 2.72
C LEU A 200 -3.29 -14.84 2.17
N LEU A 201 -3.20 -13.72 2.89
CA LEU A 201 -2.36 -12.58 2.49
C LEU A 201 -0.89 -12.99 2.36
N GLU A 202 -0.35 -13.70 3.35
CA GLU A 202 1.07 -14.07 3.37
C GLU A 202 1.43 -15.21 2.43
N ARG A 203 0.47 -16.09 2.12
CA ARG A 203 0.64 -17.20 1.17
C ARG A 203 0.62 -16.71 -0.27
N ASP A 204 -0.34 -15.87 -0.61
CA ASP A 204 -0.64 -15.52 -2.01
C ASP A 204 0.00 -14.19 -2.45
N THR A 205 0.66 -13.48 -1.53
CA THR A 205 1.31 -12.20 -1.81
C THR A 205 2.65 -12.07 -1.06
N ILE A 206 3.33 -10.94 -1.26
CA ILE A 206 4.56 -10.61 -0.52
C ILE A 206 4.30 -9.93 0.83
N ILE A 207 3.03 -9.64 1.16
CA ILE A 207 2.64 -8.97 2.38
C ILE A 207 3.01 -9.83 3.59
N LYS A 208 3.44 -9.17 4.67
CA LYS A 208 3.68 -9.77 5.99
C LYS A 208 2.80 -9.11 7.02
N CYS A 209 1.97 -9.89 7.70
CA CYS A 209 1.04 -9.41 8.70
C CYS A 209 1.74 -9.25 10.05
N ARG A 210 1.11 -8.48 10.95
CA ARG A 210 1.50 -8.42 12.36
C ARG A 210 1.27 -9.78 13.00
N GLU A 211 2.12 -10.12 13.98
CA GLU A 211 1.87 -11.27 14.84
C GLU A 211 0.54 -11.08 15.57
N LEU A 212 -0.34 -12.08 15.46
CA LEU A 212 -1.57 -12.12 16.21
C LEU A 212 -1.24 -12.61 17.61
N GLU A 213 -1.26 -11.73 18.60
CA GLU A 213 -1.19 -12.14 20.01
C GLU A 213 -2.35 -13.09 20.29
N SER A 214 -2.02 -14.30 20.76
CA SER A 214 -3.03 -15.23 21.27
C SER A 214 -3.62 -14.63 22.53
N VAL A 215 -4.87 -14.19 22.45
CA VAL A 215 -5.68 -13.79 23.61
C VAL A 215 -6.07 -15.01 24.43
#